data_AF-A0AB37D4I9-F1
#
_entry.id   AF-A0AB37D4I9-F1
#
_cell.length_a   1.000
_cell.length_b   1.000
_cell.length_c   1.000
_cell.angle_alpha   90.00
_cell.angle_beta   90.00
_cell.angle_gamma   90.00
#
_symmetry.space_group_name_H-M   'P 1'
#
loop_
_entity.id
_entity.type
_entity.pdbx_description
1 polymer ?
#
loop_
_entity_poly.entity_id
_entity_poly.type
_entity_poly.pdbx_seq_one_letter_code
_entity_poly.pdbx_strand_id
1 'polypeptide(L)'
;MMEKLGPYFRFKFFMLIPPICYKRPLIHNLYTFMNKSTMLNLKEGKKMKVKLELDQDLDKEMIILKTKKQSSEIKEIVAYIEQKSTPLVGKKQDKNYRIAINDFVNFYSSQKKVFGHTKDQEYIISYRLYELEEQLPHSFVRISNTEIINLNYVQHFQLSKSGLILIRLSNGHMTSSSKRYLKKVKERLL
;
A
#
# COMPACT_ATOMS: atom_id res chain seq x y z
N MET A 1 -15.60 23.21 -30.26
CA MET A 1 -16.54 22.54 -29.34
C MET A 1 -15.99 21.13 -29.09
N MET A 2 -15.09 21.02 -28.10
CA MET A 2 -15.25 20.22 -26.86
C MET A 2 -15.37 18.70 -27.11
N GLU A 3 -14.33 17.90 -26.81
CA GLU A 3 -14.07 17.21 -25.52
C GLU A 3 -15.06 16.02 -25.31
N LYS A 4 -14.71 14.78 -24.94
CA LYS A 4 -13.64 14.19 -24.12
C LYS A 4 -13.54 12.69 -24.43
N LEU A 5 -12.34 12.08 -24.39
CA LEU A 5 -12.16 10.68 -23.96
C LEU A 5 -10.87 10.57 -23.13
N GLY A 6 -11.01 10.09 -21.89
CA GLY A 6 -9.97 10.06 -20.86
C GLY A 6 -8.95 8.91 -21.01
N PRO A 7 -7.87 8.93 -20.20
CA PRO A 7 -6.74 8.03 -20.39
C PRO A 7 -6.85 6.78 -19.49
N TYR A 8 -7.26 5.66 -20.07
CA TYR A 8 -6.85 4.33 -19.58
C TYR A 8 -5.60 3.90 -20.34
N PHE A 9 -4.43 4.11 -19.72
CA PHE A 9 -3.15 3.60 -20.20
C PHE A 9 -3.17 2.05 -20.17
N ARG A 10 -3.21 1.43 -21.36
CA ARG A 10 -3.14 -0.03 -21.54
C ARG A 10 -1.79 -0.36 -22.19
N PHE A 11 -0.78 -0.69 -21.39
CA PHE A 11 0.47 -1.25 -21.92
C PHE A 11 0.32 -2.77 -22.09
N LYS A 12 0.22 -3.24 -23.35
CA LYS A 12 0.45 -4.63 -23.73
C LYS A 12 1.96 -4.87 -23.75
N PHE A 13 2.45 -5.84 -22.98
CA PHE A 13 3.79 -6.42 -23.17
C PHE A 13 3.61 -7.85 -23.67
N PHE A 14 4.02 -8.08 -24.92
CA PHE A 14 4.16 -9.41 -25.52
C PHE A 14 5.66 -9.72 -25.48
N MET A 15 6.09 -10.74 -24.74
CA MET A 15 7.40 -11.35 -24.94
C MET A 15 7.24 -12.87 -24.87
N LEU A 16 7.48 -13.49 -26.03
CA LEU A 16 7.71 -14.92 -26.22
C LEU A 16 9.10 -15.26 -25.70
N ILE A 17 9.22 -16.21 -24.76
CA ILE A 17 10.47 -16.92 -24.45
C ILE A 17 10.11 -18.41 -24.19
N PRO A 18 10.86 -19.38 -24.77
CA PRO A 18 10.53 -20.82 -24.74
C PRO A 18 10.83 -21.50 -23.38
N PRO A 19 10.38 -22.75 -23.16
CA PRO A 19 10.52 -23.42 -21.87
C PRO A 19 11.86 -24.16 -21.80
N ILE A 20 12.69 -23.87 -20.79
CA ILE A 20 13.81 -24.76 -20.43
C ILE A 20 13.89 -24.88 -18.90
N CYS A 21 13.95 -26.14 -18.47
CA CYS A 21 13.84 -26.64 -17.10
C CYS A 21 15.02 -26.32 -16.16
N TYR A 22 14.69 -26.43 -14.87
CA TYR A 22 15.43 -26.24 -13.63
C TYR A 22 16.81 -26.94 -13.51
N LYS A 23 17.81 -26.22 -12.96
CA LYS A 23 18.69 -26.67 -11.84
C LYS A 23 19.29 -25.44 -11.09
N ARG A 24 19.05 -25.37 -9.77
CA ARG A 24 19.77 -24.52 -8.78
C ARG A 24 21.18 -25.10 -8.53
N PRO A 25 22.14 -24.41 -7.85
CA PRO A 25 22.04 -23.12 -7.13
C PRO A 25 23.23 -22.15 -7.39
N LEU A 26 23.01 -20.83 -7.54
CA LEU A 26 24.04 -19.82 -7.26
C LEU A 26 23.39 -18.49 -6.85
N ILE A 27 23.38 -18.21 -5.53
CA ILE A 27 22.82 -17.01 -4.90
C ILE A 27 23.69 -15.76 -5.16
N HIS A 28 24.82 -15.88 -5.85
CA HIS A 28 25.80 -14.79 -5.96
C HIS A 28 25.71 -13.93 -7.23
N ASN A 29 24.80 -14.22 -8.18
CA ASN A 29 24.83 -13.63 -9.52
C ASN A 29 23.61 -12.78 -9.93
N LEU A 30 22.76 -12.37 -8.99
CA LEU A 30 21.65 -11.43 -9.25
C LEU A 30 21.95 -9.98 -8.80
N TYR A 31 23.05 -9.75 -8.07
CA TYR A 31 23.36 -8.46 -7.46
C TYR A 31 23.92 -7.41 -8.42
N THR A 32 24.47 -7.82 -9.57
CA THR A 32 25.00 -6.88 -10.57
C THR A 32 23.88 -6.12 -11.31
N PHE A 33 22.61 -6.49 -11.11
CA PHE A 33 21.46 -5.90 -11.81
C PHE A 33 20.78 -4.73 -11.07
N MET A 34 21.13 -4.46 -9.80
CA MET A 34 20.18 -3.85 -8.86
C MET A 34 20.51 -2.44 -8.37
N ASN A 35 21.20 -1.62 -9.18
CA ASN A 35 21.32 -0.17 -8.99
C ASN A 35 20.76 0.56 -10.23
N LYS A 36 19.46 0.43 -10.45
CA LYS A 36 18.81 0.97 -11.65
C LYS A 36 18.63 2.48 -11.50
N SER A 37 19.52 3.26 -12.13
CA SER A 37 19.25 4.68 -12.36
C SER A 37 18.37 4.85 -13.58
N THR A 38 17.22 5.50 -13.42
CA THR A 38 16.27 5.76 -14.51
C THR A 38 16.15 7.25 -14.75
N MET A 39 16.12 7.65 -16.02
CA MET A 39 15.84 9.02 -16.43
C MET A 39 14.32 9.21 -16.55
N LEU A 40 13.76 10.14 -15.79
CA LEU A 40 12.36 10.55 -15.90
C LEU A 40 12.27 11.86 -16.67
N ASN A 41 11.34 11.91 -17.63
CA ASN A 41 10.95 13.14 -18.30
C ASN A 41 9.76 13.74 -17.53
N LEU A 42 9.90 14.97 -17.09
CA LEU A 42 8.88 15.71 -16.36
C LEU A 42 8.16 16.68 -17.28
N LYS A 43 7.14 17.36 -16.75
CA LYS A 43 6.48 18.48 -17.44
C LYS A 43 7.54 19.52 -17.87
N GLU A 44 7.27 20.20 -18.98
CA GLU A 44 8.15 21.24 -19.54
C GLU A 44 9.54 20.74 -20.03
N GLY A 45 9.70 19.44 -20.27
CA GLY A 45 10.93 18.90 -20.88
C GLY A 45 12.12 18.76 -19.91
N LYS A 46 11.91 19.01 -18.61
CA LYS A 46 12.95 18.78 -17.59
C LYS A 46 13.22 17.29 -17.41
N LYS A 47 14.50 16.95 -17.24
CA LYS A 47 14.96 15.57 -16.99
C LYS A 47 15.44 15.43 -15.55
N MET A 48 14.94 14.44 -14.83
CA MET A 48 15.43 14.05 -13.51
C MET A 48 16.03 12.64 -13.56
N LYS A 49 17.18 12.46 -12.91
CA LYS A 49 17.77 11.14 -12.69
C LYS A 49 17.31 10.64 -11.33
N VAL A 50 16.59 9.52 -11.31
CA VAL A 50 16.19 8.84 -10.08
C VAL A 50 17.09 7.62 -9.89
N LYS A 51 17.62 7.45 -8.68
CA LYS A 51 18.45 6.31 -8.29
C LYS A 51 17.78 5.63 -7.09
N LEU A 52 17.56 4.33 -7.20
CA LEU A 52 17.20 3.47 -6.08
C LEU A 52 18.47 2.72 -5.67
N GLU A 53 18.86 2.86 -4.40
CA GLU A 53 19.96 2.15 -3.78
C GLU A 53 19.37 1.18 -2.77
N LEU A 54 19.72 -0.10 -2.87
CA LEU A 54 19.33 -1.12 -1.90
C LEU A 54 20.49 -1.29 -0.92
N ASP A 55 20.22 -1.03 0.35
CA ASP A 55 21.16 -1.24 1.45
C ASP A 55 20.52 -2.20 2.44
N GLN A 56 21.16 -3.35 2.65
CA GLN A 56 20.65 -4.44 3.49
C GLN A 56 20.93 -4.22 4.97
N ASP A 57 21.83 -3.30 5.29
CA ASP A 57 22.22 -2.96 6.65
C ASP A 57 21.36 -1.81 7.22
N LEU A 58 20.37 -1.34 6.47
CA LEU A 58 19.41 -0.35 6.92
C LEU A 58 18.46 -0.94 7.97
N ASP A 59 18.51 -0.41 9.19
CA ASP A 59 17.57 -0.73 10.26
C ASP A 59 16.11 -0.35 9.92
N LYS A 60 15.92 0.68 9.06
CA LYS A 60 14.61 1.21 8.65
C LYS A 60 14.65 1.75 7.22
N GLU A 61 13.53 1.65 6.52
CA GLU A 61 13.37 2.28 5.21
C GLU A 61 13.58 3.80 5.31
N MET A 62 14.42 4.33 4.42
CA MET A 62 14.78 5.75 4.38
C MET A 62 14.71 6.25 2.93
N ILE A 63 14.13 7.43 2.73
CA ILE A 63 14.13 8.13 1.45
C ILE A 63 15.03 9.35 1.57
N ILE A 64 16.12 9.39 0.80
CA ILE A 64 17.01 10.56 0.71
C ILE A 64 16.79 11.29 -0.62
N LEU A 65 16.31 12.53 -0.55
CA LEU A 65 16.17 13.42 -1.71
C LEU A 65 17.33 14.41 -1.76
N LYS A 66 18.28 14.20 -2.67
CA LYS A 66 19.40 15.13 -2.95
C LYS A 66 19.08 15.97 -4.18
N THR A 67 18.96 17.29 -4.02
CA THR A 67 18.71 18.23 -5.13
C THR A 67 19.75 19.35 -5.16
N LYS A 68 20.04 19.89 -6.35
CA LYS A 68 20.93 21.06 -6.53
C LYS A 68 20.28 22.38 -6.09
N LYS A 69 18.95 22.49 -6.22
CA LYS A 69 18.15 23.68 -5.87
C LYS A 69 16.75 23.25 -5.42
N GLN A 70 16.12 24.05 -4.56
CA GLN A 70 14.72 23.84 -4.20
C GLN A 70 13.84 24.32 -5.35
N SER A 71 13.30 23.37 -6.13
CA SER A 71 12.40 23.64 -7.25
C SER A 71 10.95 23.28 -6.92
N SER A 72 9.99 23.78 -7.71
CA SER A 72 8.56 23.44 -7.56
C SER A 72 8.31 21.94 -7.69
N GLU A 73 9.00 21.26 -8.60
CA GLU A 73 8.84 19.82 -8.83
C GLU A 73 9.33 18.98 -7.64
N ILE A 74 10.43 19.40 -7.00
CA ILE A 74 10.91 18.74 -5.77
C ILE A 74 9.90 18.95 -4.64
N LYS A 75 9.30 20.14 -4.54
CA LYS A 75 8.21 20.39 -3.57
C LYS A 75 7.00 19.51 -3.85
N GLU A 76 6.62 19.29 -5.11
CA GLU A 76 5.54 18.36 -5.48
C GLU A 76 5.85 16.91 -5.09
N ILE A 77 7.08 16.45 -5.29
CA ILE A 77 7.52 15.10 -4.89
C ILE A 77 7.46 14.95 -3.36
N VAL A 78 7.96 15.95 -2.62
CA VAL A 78 7.88 15.97 -1.16
C VAL A 78 6.43 15.97 -0.70
N ALA A 79 5.59 16.83 -1.27
CA ALA A 79 4.16 16.89 -0.95
C ALA A 79 3.43 15.58 -1.26
N TYR A 80 3.80 14.86 -2.31
CA TYR A 80 3.26 13.54 -2.63
C TYR A 80 3.63 12.49 -1.56
N ILE A 81 4.89 12.50 -1.10
CA ILE A 81 5.37 11.63 -0.02
C ILE A 81 4.67 11.98 1.29
N GLU A 82 4.53 13.27 1.60
CA GLU A 82 3.78 13.76 2.78
C GLU A 82 2.29 13.41 2.68
N GLN A 83 1.69 13.50 1.49
CA GLN A 83 0.28 13.19 1.29
C GLN A 83 -0.02 11.72 1.60
N LYS A 84 0.89 10.81 1.22
CA LYS A 84 0.86 9.39 1.61
C LYS A 84 0.96 9.17 3.12
N SER A 85 1.42 10.18 3.86
CA SER A 85 1.51 10.21 5.33
C SER A 85 0.40 11.06 5.97
N THR A 86 -0.59 11.54 5.21
CA THR A 86 -1.64 12.43 5.76
C THR A 86 -2.48 11.67 6.79
N PRO A 87 -2.66 12.19 8.01
CA PRO A 87 -3.52 11.57 9.00
C PRO A 87 -4.98 11.60 8.56
N LEU A 88 -5.75 10.57 8.93
CA LEU A 88 -7.19 10.57 8.80
C LEU A 88 -7.82 11.35 9.95
N VAL A 89 -8.97 11.97 9.67
CA VAL A 89 -9.80 12.59 10.70
C VAL A 89 -10.82 11.58 11.19
N GLY A 90 -10.75 11.22 12.47
CA GLY A 90 -11.68 10.34 13.15
C GLY A 90 -12.49 11.08 14.22
N LYS A 91 -13.79 10.81 14.29
CA LYS A 91 -14.71 11.39 15.29
C LYS A 91 -14.91 10.44 16.48
N LYS A 92 -14.77 10.95 17.70
CA LYS A 92 -15.07 10.24 18.96
C LYS A 92 -15.60 11.23 20.00
N GLN A 93 -16.73 10.92 20.65
CA GLN A 93 -17.36 11.76 21.69
C GLN A 93 -17.44 13.25 21.29
N ASP A 94 -17.98 13.50 20.10
CA ASP A 94 -18.12 14.84 19.47
C ASP A 94 -16.86 15.65 19.21
N LYS A 95 -15.68 15.04 19.38
CA LYS A 95 -14.40 15.63 19.01
C LYS A 95 -13.82 14.96 17.77
N ASN A 96 -13.09 15.75 16.98
CA ASN A 96 -12.34 15.27 15.82
C ASN A 96 -10.86 15.13 16.18
N TYR A 97 -10.27 13.99 15.80
CA TYR A 97 -8.87 13.65 16.06
C TYR A 97 -8.16 13.40 14.73
N ARG A 98 -6.93 13.92 14.59
CA ARG A 98 -6.03 13.59 13.47
C ARG A 98 -5.20 12.39 13.89
N ILE A 99 -5.37 11.26 13.21
CA ILE A 99 -4.74 9.98 13.56
C ILE A 99 -3.91 9.52 12.37
N ALA A 100 -2.66 9.13 12.60
CA ALA A 100 -1.83 8.64 11.51
C ALA A 100 -2.45 7.36 10.93
N ILE A 101 -2.44 7.22 9.60
CA ILE A 101 -3.02 6.05 8.93
C ILE A 101 -2.43 4.75 9.48
N ASN A 102 -1.12 4.74 9.77
CA ASN A 102 -0.41 3.57 10.28
C ASN A 102 -0.77 3.19 11.73
N ASP A 103 -1.49 4.03 12.48
CA ASP A 103 -1.96 3.71 13.83
C ASP A 103 -3.24 2.87 13.80
N PHE A 104 -3.91 2.80 12.64
CA PHE A 104 -5.10 1.97 12.47
C PHE A 104 -4.73 0.51 12.23
N VAL A 105 -5.33 -0.36 13.05
CA VAL A 105 -5.25 -1.82 12.99
C VAL A 105 -6.21 -2.36 11.91
N ASN A 106 -7.43 -1.85 11.88
CA ASN A 106 -8.42 -2.16 10.85
C ASN A 106 -9.44 -1.02 10.68
N PHE A 107 -10.17 -1.08 9.57
CA PHE A 107 -11.37 -0.32 9.33
C PHE A 107 -12.51 -1.29 9.04
N TYR A 108 -13.68 -1.04 9.60
CA TYR A 108 -14.84 -1.87 9.32
C TYR A 108 -16.13 -1.05 9.23
N SER A 109 -17.11 -1.56 8.47
CA SER A 109 -18.43 -0.95 8.38
C SER A 109 -19.42 -1.67 9.28
N SER A 110 -20.16 -0.90 10.06
CA SER A 110 -21.26 -1.38 10.91
C SER A 110 -22.30 -0.28 11.05
N GLN A 111 -23.58 -0.64 11.14
CA GLN A 111 -24.68 0.32 11.33
C GLN A 111 -24.63 1.56 10.40
N LYS A 112 -24.33 1.34 9.11
CA LYS A 112 -24.17 2.38 8.07
C LYS A 112 -23.04 3.39 8.29
N LYS A 113 -22.16 3.16 9.26
CA LYS A 113 -20.96 3.97 9.55
C LYS A 113 -19.70 3.14 9.29
N VAL A 114 -18.58 3.83 9.11
CA VAL A 114 -17.25 3.22 9.07
C VAL A 114 -16.53 3.58 10.36
N PHE A 115 -15.92 2.56 10.95
CA PHE A 115 -15.13 2.66 12.17
C PHE A 115 -13.68 2.35 11.83
N GLY A 116 -12.75 3.08 12.43
CA GLY A 116 -11.32 2.79 12.40
C GLY A 116 -10.87 2.46 13.81
N HIS A 117 -10.31 1.26 13.99
CA HIS A 117 -9.76 0.82 15.26
C HIS A 117 -8.25 1.05 15.26
N THR A 118 -7.77 1.74 16.28
CA THR A 118 -6.33 1.80 16.64
C THR A 118 -6.01 0.69 17.64
N LYS A 119 -4.88 0.75 18.34
CA LYS A 119 -4.58 -0.23 19.39
C LYS A 119 -5.55 -0.14 20.58
N ASP A 120 -5.90 1.09 20.98
CA ASP A 120 -6.58 1.35 22.25
C ASP A 120 -7.92 2.09 22.06
N GLN A 121 -8.20 2.59 20.86
CA GLN A 121 -9.35 3.45 20.60
C GLN A 121 -10.02 3.18 19.27
N GLU A 122 -11.32 3.48 19.21
CA GLU A 122 -12.13 3.44 18.00
C GLU A 122 -12.63 4.83 17.63
N TYR A 123 -12.68 5.10 16.33
CA TYR A 123 -13.14 6.36 15.77
C TYR A 123 -14.12 6.14 14.63
N ILE A 124 -15.12 7.02 14.51
CA ILE A 124 -15.97 7.08 13.33
C ILE A 124 -15.22 7.81 12.22
N ILE A 125 -15.09 7.16 11.08
CA ILE A 125 -14.41 7.69 9.89
C ILE A 125 -15.47 8.18 8.90
N SER A 126 -15.25 9.36 8.33
CA SER A 126 -16.19 9.97 7.36
C SER A 126 -16.18 9.25 6.01
N TYR A 127 -15.08 8.62 5.64
CA TYR A 127 -14.91 7.86 4.40
C TYR A 127 -15.63 6.52 4.42
N ARG A 128 -16.12 6.11 3.25
CA ARG A 128 -16.58 4.75 2.99
C ARG A 128 -15.38 3.81 2.79
N LEU A 129 -15.60 2.51 2.99
CA LEU A 129 -14.54 1.51 2.83
C LEU A 129 -13.93 1.48 1.42
N TYR A 130 -14.70 1.75 0.37
CA TYR A 130 -14.13 1.78 -0.99
C TYR A 130 -13.24 3.03 -1.21
N GLU A 131 -13.59 4.17 -0.61
CA GLU A 131 -12.77 5.39 -0.67
C GLU A 131 -11.46 5.18 0.11
N LEU A 132 -11.56 4.56 1.29
CA LEU A 132 -10.39 4.17 2.06
C LEU A 132 -9.51 3.19 1.28
N GLU A 133 -10.09 2.20 0.58
CA GLU A 133 -9.32 1.23 -0.21
C GLU A 133 -8.49 1.87 -1.33
N GLU A 134 -8.92 3.02 -1.88
CA GLU A 134 -8.19 3.76 -2.91
C GLU A 134 -7.06 4.63 -2.34
N GLN A 135 -7.22 5.13 -1.11
CA GLN A 135 -6.29 6.08 -0.49
C GLN A 135 -5.29 5.42 0.45
N LEU A 136 -5.66 4.29 1.07
CA LEU A 136 -4.83 3.61 2.05
C LEU A 136 -3.55 3.04 1.42
N PRO A 137 -2.43 3.01 2.17
CA PRO A 137 -1.19 2.39 1.73
C PRO A 137 -1.33 0.91 1.40
N HIS A 138 -0.33 0.36 0.72
CA HIS A 138 -0.26 -1.08 0.38
C HIS A 138 -0.23 -2.00 1.61
N SER A 139 0.11 -1.50 2.81
CA SER A 139 -0.02 -2.25 4.05
C SER A 139 -1.48 -2.60 4.38
N PHE A 140 -2.46 -1.92 3.80
CA PHE A 140 -3.87 -2.24 3.99
C PHE A 140 -4.39 -3.20 2.92
N VAL A 141 -5.22 -4.15 3.34
CA VAL A 141 -5.90 -5.09 2.45
C VAL A 141 -7.35 -5.25 2.86
N ARG A 142 -8.24 -5.17 1.88
CA ARG A 142 -9.65 -5.50 2.06
C ARG A 142 -9.86 -7.00 2.09
N ILE A 143 -10.43 -7.50 3.17
CA ILE A 143 -10.65 -8.94 3.41
C ILE A 143 -12.13 -9.33 3.26
N SER A 144 -13.04 -8.36 3.35
CA SER A 144 -14.47 -8.58 3.16
C SER A 144 -15.16 -7.31 2.63
N ASN A 145 -16.46 -7.42 2.35
CA ASN A 145 -17.26 -6.23 2.00
C ASN A 145 -17.29 -5.20 3.15
N THR A 146 -17.08 -5.65 4.39
CA THR A 146 -17.24 -4.85 5.60
C THR A 146 -15.94 -4.58 6.35
N GLU A 147 -14.78 -5.05 5.87
CA GLU A 147 -13.53 -4.92 6.64
C GLU A 147 -12.27 -4.80 5.76
N ILE A 148 -11.40 -3.87 6.16
CA ILE A 148 -10.05 -3.65 5.66
C ILE A 148 -9.10 -3.76 6.85
N ILE A 149 -8.04 -4.55 6.75
CA ILE A 149 -7.06 -4.73 7.82
C ILE A 149 -5.72 -4.13 7.43
N ASN A 150 -4.93 -3.74 8.43
CA ASN A 150 -3.53 -3.40 8.27
C ASN A 150 -2.66 -4.64 8.50
N LEU A 151 -1.91 -5.04 7.46
CA LEU A 151 -1.03 -6.20 7.47
C LEU A 151 0.09 -6.10 8.50
N ASN A 152 0.52 -4.87 8.84
CA ASN A 152 1.55 -4.63 9.85
C ASN A 152 1.09 -5.05 11.26
N TYR A 153 -0.22 -5.20 11.48
CA TYR A 153 -0.79 -5.64 12.76
C TYR A 153 -1.24 -7.10 12.73
N VAL A 154 -0.98 -7.85 11.65
CA VAL A 154 -1.26 -9.29 11.60
C VAL A 154 -0.23 -10.03 12.44
N GLN A 155 -0.70 -10.72 13.49
CA GLN A 155 0.14 -11.51 14.37
C GLN A 155 0.42 -12.90 13.78
N HIS A 156 -0.62 -13.55 13.26
CA HIS A 156 -0.53 -14.80 12.52
C HIS A 156 -1.81 -15.03 11.70
N PHE A 157 -1.73 -15.91 10.71
CA PHE A 157 -2.89 -16.34 9.93
C PHE A 157 -2.81 -17.84 9.62
N GLN A 158 -3.94 -18.46 9.34
CA GLN A 158 -4.03 -19.88 8.99
C GLN A 158 -5.12 -20.14 7.96
N LEU A 159 -4.94 -21.16 7.14
CA LEU A 159 -5.98 -21.62 6.21
C LEU A 159 -6.98 -22.51 6.95
N SER A 160 -8.26 -22.16 6.88
CA SER A 160 -9.33 -23.00 7.39
C SER A 160 -9.52 -24.24 6.50
N LYS A 161 -10.19 -25.26 7.03
CA LYS A 161 -10.65 -26.42 6.25
C LYS A 161 -11.54 -26.04 5.06
N SER A 162 -12.23 -24.90 5.15
CA SER A 162 -13.06 -24.33 4.08
C SER A 162 -12.28 -23.48 3.07
N GLY A 163 -10.95 -23.37 3.22
CA GLY A 163 -10.06 -22.63 2.32
C GLY A 163 -10.05 -21.12 2.54
N LEU A 164 -10.67 -20.62 3.61
CA LEU A 164 -10.64 -19.20 4.00
C LEU A 164 -9.39 -18.92 4.82
N ILE A 165 -8.88 -17.68 4.78
CA ILE A 165 -7.77 -17.27 5.64
C ILE A 165 -8.36 -16.71 6.93
N LEU A 166 -8.03 -17.35 8.05
CA LEU A 166 -8.29 -16.85 9.41
C LEU A 166 -7.10 -16.00 9.84
N ILE A 167 -7.36 -14.81 10.39
CA ILE A 167 -6.35 -13.79 10.68
C ILE A 167 -6.49 -13.36 12.13
N ARG A 168 -5.38 -13.44 12.88
CA ARG A 168 -5.24 -12.85 14.22
C ARG A 168 -4.53 -11.51 14.09
N LEU A 169 -5.15 -10.45 14.58
CA LEU A 169 -4.53 -9.14 14.73
C LEU A 169 -3.89 -9.01 16.12
N SER A 170 -2.90 -8.13 16.23
CA SER A 170 -2.14 -7.88 17.46
C SER A 170 -2.94 -7.27 18.60
N ASN A 171 -4.10 -6.66 18.31
CA ASN A 171 -5.07 -6.23 19.34
C ASN A 171 -5.94 -7.39 19.86
N GLY A 172 -5.68 -8.63 19.42
CA GLY A 172 -6.44 -9.81 19.81
C GLY A 172 -7.66 -10.10 18.93
N HIS A 173 -8.02 -9.20 18.01
CA HIS A 173 -9.15 -9.38 17.11
C HIS A 173 -8.91 -10.55 16.14
N MET A 174 -9.92 -11.40 16.00
CA MET A 174 -9.93 -12.52 15.05
C MET A 174 -10.89 -12.20 13.92
N THR A 175 -10.40 -12.25 12.67
CA THR A 175 -11.22 -12.04 11.48
C THR A 175 -10.92 -13.09 10.41
N SER A 176 -11.71 -13.10 9.33
CA SER A 176 -11.50 -14.02 8.21
C SER A 176 -11.74 -13.35 6.85
N SER A 177 -10.99 -13.79 5.85
CA SER A 177 -11.21 -13.36 4.47
C SER A 177 -12.49 -13.99 3.93
N SER A 178 -13.35 -13.20 3.30
CA SER A 178 -14.45 -13.74 2.50
C SER A 178 -13.95 -14.33 1.18
N LYS A 179 -14.67 -15.31 0.61
CA LYS A 179 -14.28 -16.00 -0.63
C LYS A 179 -13.93 -15.06 -1.78
N ARG A 180 -14.71 -13.97 -1.94
CA ARG A 180 -14.52 -12.96 -2.99
C ARG A 180 -13.15 -12.29 -2.94
N TYR A 181 -12.63 -12.05 -1.73
CA TYR A 181 -11.38 -11.35 -1.51
C TYR A 181 -10.19 -12.29 -1.33
N LEU A 182 -10.42 -13.61 -1.29
CA LEU A 182 -9.39 -14.61 -1.01
C LEU A 182 -8.18 -14.50 -1.93
N LYS A 183 -8.39 -14.27 -3.24
CA LYS A 183 -7.28 -14.09 -4.20
C LYS A 183 -6.40 -12.91 -3.80
N LYS A 184 -7.01 -11.74 -3.58
CA LYS A 184 -6.30 -10.51 -3.19
C LYS A 184 -5.58 -10.68 -1.85
N VAL A 185 -6.20 -11.36 -0.89
CA VAL A 185 -5.58 -11.61 0.42
C VAL A 185 -4.40 -12.57 0.32
N LYS A 186 -4.50 -13.63 -0.49
CA LYS A 186 -3.38 -14.55 -0.76
C LYS A 186 -2.20 -13.82 -1.38
N GLU A 187 -2.42 -13.03 -2.43
CA GLU A 187 -1.36 -12.23 -3.08
C GLU A 187 -0.65 -11.24 -2.13
N ARG A 188 -1.27 -10.91 -0.99
CA ARG A 188 -0.73 -9.97 -0.01
C ARG A 188 -0.10 -10.65 1.21
N LEU A 189 -0.40 -11.93 1.47
CA LEU A 189 0.05 -12.67 2.65
C LEU A 189 0.96 -13.87 2.32
N LEU A 190 0.93 -14.37 1.08
CA LEU A 190 1.66 -15.54 0.58
C LEU A 190 2.56 -15.13 -0.60
#